data_AF-A0A935AQK0-F1
#
_entry.id   AF-A0A935AQK0-F1
#
_cell.length_a   1.000
_cell.length_b   1.000
_cell.length_c   1.000
_cell.angle_alpha   90.00
_cell.angle_beta   90.00
_cell.angle_gamma   90.00
#
_symmetry.space_group_name_H-M   'P 1'
#
loop_
_entity.id
_entity.type
_entity.pdbx_description
1 polymer ?
#
loop_
_entity_poly.entity_id
_entity_poly.type
_entity_poly.pdbx_seq_one_letter_code
_entity_poly.pdbx_strand_id
1 'polypeptide(L)'
;MRISSPTIIQIILLCVTISVTGCTQSSQEETVITTTIYDGCCGTAPKVYEVEDYKVYIPNVITPNGDGINDAFYPICNKMEKGKFAVANYQIFNDTGKVIFVRDGLDILDPESWSFKGVGLLRPYKPKNHEQFDYTGKFTYTFILAFKKADNTEELIKVSGEACVVRCDQDAHVLIGKDGCYFPLQGVGGIYNPNIANNEENCIK
;
A
#
# COMPACT_ATOMS: atom_id res chain seq x y z
N MET A 1 -27.46 44.46 72.59
CA MET A 1 -26.29 43.75 72.02
C MET A 1 -26.68 43.30 70.62
N ARG A 2 -26.32 44.09 69.59
CA ARG A 2 -26.64 43.82 68.18
C ARG A 2 -25.40 43.24 67.53
N ILE A 3 -25.46 41.97 67.14
CA ILE A 3 -24.41 41.32 66.34
C ILE A 3 -24.95 41.26 64.91
N SER A 4 -24.71 42.31 64.13
CA SER A 4 -24.95 42.29 62.69
C SER A 4 -23.73 41.66 62.03
N SER A 5 -23.80 40.34 61.77
CA SER A 5 -22.68 39.54 61.26
C SER A 5 -22.46 39.81 59.77
N PRO A 6 -21.32 40.41 59.34
CA PRO A 6 -21.04 40.70 57.94
C PRO A 6 -20.63 39.45 57.14
N THR A 7 -20.49 38.31 57.81
CA THR A 7 -19.93 37.07 57.26
C THR A 7 -20.87 36.32 56.32
N ILE A 8 -22.20 36.42 56.50
CA ILE A 8 -23.15 35.67 55.66
C ILE A 8 -23.26 36.28 54.25
N ILE A 9 -23.22 37.60 54.13
CA ILE A 9 -23.31 38.30 52.84
C ILE A 9 -22.02 38.09 52.02
N GLN A 10 -20.85 38.08 52.67
CA GLN A 10 -19.58 37.78 51.99
C GLN A 10 -19.47 36.32 51.52
N ILE A 11 -20.03 35.36 52.26
CA ILE A 11 -20.03 33.93 51.86
C ILE A 11 -20.96 33.70 50.65
N ILE A 12 -22.11 34.38 50.58
CA ILE A 12 -23.03 34.26 49.44
C ILE A 12 -22.42 34.89 48.18
N LEU A 13 -21.72 36.02 48.29
CA LEU A 13 -21.06 36.66 47.14
C LEU A 13 -19.93 35.81 46.55
N LEU A 14 -19.20 35.07 47.40
CA LEU A 14 -18.11 34.17 46.99
C LEU A 14 -18.63 32.92 46.25
N CYS A 15 -19.78 32.36 46.66
CA CYS A 15 -20.39 31.20 45.99
C CYS A 15 -20.97 31.53 44.61
N VAL A 16 -21.48 32.76 44.41
CA VAL A 16 -22.02 33.20 43.11
C VAL A 16 -20.91 33.42 42.09
N THR A 17 -19.70 33.81 42.49
CA THR A 17 -18.58 33.96 41.56
C THR A 17 -17.98 32.63 41.07
N ILE A 18 -18.09 31.55 41.85
CA ILE A 18 -17.54 30.23 41.48
C ILE A 18 -18.43 29.51 40.46
N SER A 19 -19.71 29.88 40.36
CA SER A 19 -20.68 29.25 39.45
C SER A 19 -20.66 29.81 38.02
N VAL A 20 -20.02 30.96 37.78
CA VAL A 20 -19.91 31.58 36.42
C VAL A 20 -18.62 31.25 35.67
N THR A 21 -17.61 30.67 36.31
CA THR A 21 -16.36 30.22 35.64
C THR A 21 -16.37 28.73 35.24
N GLY A 22 -17.50 28.04 35.38
CA GLY A 22 -17.59 26.58 35.24
C GLY A 22 -17.80 26.03 33.83
N CYS A 23 -17.86 26.85 32.78
CA CYS A 23 -18.05 26.37 31.40
C CYS A 23 -17.13 27.06 30.40
N THR A 24 -15.81 26.92 30.57
CA THR A 24 -14.97 26.78 29.37
C THR A 24 -15.17 25.36 28.86
N GLN A 25 -16.09 25.18 27.90
CA GLN A 25 -16.01 24.02 27.02
C GLN A 25 -14.64 24.10 26.35
N SER A 26 -13.70 23.28 26.84
CA SER A 26 -12.54 22.89 26.06
C SER A 26 -13.12 22.36 24.76
N SER A 27 -12.97 23.10 23.66
CA SER A 27 -13.13 22.54 22.33
C SER A 27 -12.07 21.45 22.23
N GLN A 28 -12.45 20.22 22.56
CA GLN A 28 -11.68 19.08 22.11
C GLN A 28 -11.74 19.18 20.59
N GLU A 29 -10.62 19.51 19.96
CA GLU A 29 -10.42 19.22 18.55
C GLU A 29 -10.59 17.71 18.45
N GLU A 30 -11.80 17.28 18.14
CA GLU A 30 -12.08 15.92 17.75
C GLU A 30 -11.27 15.71 16.48
N THR A 31 -10.12 15.03 16.61
CA THR A 31 -9.25 14.72 15.49
C THR A 31 -10.06 13.79 14.58
N VAL A 32 -10.70 14.36 13.57
CA VAL A 32 -11.39 13.57 12.54
C VAL A 32 -10.29 12.79 11.83
N ILE A 33 -10.13 11.51 12.20
CA ILE A 33 -9.30 10.58 11.46
C ILE A 33 -10.04 10.34 10.14
N THR A 34 -9.74 11.18 9.14
CA THR A 34 -10.23 10.96 7.78
C THR A 34 -9.49 9.75 7.23
N THR A 35 -10.18 8.61 7.19
CA THR A 35 -9.66 7.44 6.47
C THR A 35 -9.53 7.79 4.99
N THR A 36 -8.34 7.59 4.43
CA THR A 36 -8.04 7.80 3.01
C THR A 36 -7.98 6.48 2.26
N ILE A 37 -8.00 6.56 0.92
CA ILE A 37 -7.84 5.39 0.05
C ILE A 37 -6.46 4.71 0.19
N TYR A 38 -5.48 5.39 0.79
CA TYR A 38 -4.13 4.87 1.01
C TYR A 38 -3.90 4.29 2.41
N ASP A 39 -4.91 4.30 3.27
CA ASP A 39 -4.77 3.68 4.58
C ASP A 39 -4.53 2.17 4.46
N GLY A 40 -3.49 1.71 5.15
CA GLY A 40 -3.04 0.31 5.08
C GLY A 40 -2.19 -0.03 3.85
N CYS A 41 -1.82 0.94 3.01
CA CYS A 41 -0.86 0.70 1.91
C CYS A 41 0.56 0.43 2.38
N CYS A 42 0.91 0.94 3.56
CA CYS A 42 2.19 0.69 4.20
C CYS A 42 1.99 0.02 5.56
N GLY A 43 3.06 -0.56 6.09
CA GLY A 43 3.05 -1.29 7.36
C GLY A 43 3.05 -2.81 7.24
N THR A 44 3.03 -3.36 6.02
CA THR A 44 3.18 -4.80 5.76
C THR A 44 4.52 -5.06 5.07
N ALA A 45 5.30 -6.01 5.59
CA ALA A 45 6.57 -6.41 4.96
C ALA A 45 6.38 -6.86 3.50
N PRO A 46 7.39 -6.67 2.62
CA PRO A 46 7.32 -7.18 1.26
C PRO A 46 7.38 -8.72 1.32
N LYS A 47 6.97 -9.38 0.23
CA LYS A 47 7.15 -10.82 0.14
C LYS A 47 8.51 -11.13 -0.44
N VAL A 48 9.23 -12.03 0.21
CA VAL A 48 10.50 -12.58 -0.27
C VAL A 48 10.40 -14.10 -0.29
N TYR A 49 10.83 -14.70 -1.39
CA TYR A 49 10.92 -16.14 -1.57
C TYR A 49 12.34 -16.52 -1.96
N GLU A 50 12.86 -17.58 -1.35
CA GLU A 50 14.14 -18.17 -1.72
C GLU A 50 13.92 -19.65 -2.04
N VAL A 51 14.31 -20.07 -3.24
CA VAL A 51 14.24 -21.46 -3.72
C VAL A 51 15.60 -21.79 -4.31
N GLU A 52 16.36 -22.66 -3.66
CA GLU A 52 17.76 -22.92 -4.02
C GLU A 52 18.57 -21.60 -4.17
N ASP A 53 18.88 -21.25 -5.41
CA ASP A 53 19.68 -20.10 -5.81
C ASP A 53 18.84 -18.97 -6.44
N TYR A 54 17.50 -19.12 -6.46
CA TYR A 54 16.53 -18.09 -6.82
C TYR A 54 16.15 -17.27 -5.60
N LYS A 55 16.11 -15.96 -5.78
CA LYS A 55 15.60 -14.99 -4.83
C LYS A 55 14.57 -14.14 -5.53
N VAL A 56 13.40 -14.02 -4.94
CA VAL A 56 12.28 -13.26 -5.51
C VAL A 56 11.80 -12.27 -4.47
N TYR A 57 11.81 -11.00 -4.85
CA TYR A 57 11.23 -9.90 -4.09
C TYR A 57 9.94 -9.45 -4.76
N ILE A 58 8.91 -9.20 -3.96
CA ILE A 58 7.63 -8.69 -4.42
C ILE A 58 7.32 -7.43 -3.62
N PRO A 59 7.22 -6.26 -4.28
CA PRO A 59 6.92 -5.00 -3.62
C PRO A 59 5.50 -5.00 -3.06
N ASN A 60 5.15 -3.99 -2.26
CA ASN A 60 3.77 -3.79 -1.80
C ASN A 60 3.20 -2.40 -2.18
N VAL A 61 4.00 -1.52 -2.78
CA VAL A 61 3.55 -0.22 -3.27
C VAL A 61 4.11 0.04 -4.65
N ILE A 62 3.27 0.54 -5.56
CA ILE A 62 3.65 1.09 -6.86
C ILE A 62 3.03 2.47 -7.07
N THR A 63 3.65 3.27 -7.91
CA THR A 63 3.32 4.69 -8.17
C THR A 63 3.23 4.93 -9.69
N PRO A 64 2.25 4.32 -10.38
CA PRO A 64 2.11 4.41 -11.84
C PRO A 64 1.79 5.84 -12.31
N ASN A 65 2.83 6.65 -12.49
CA ASN A 65 2.77 8.06 -12.88
C ASN A 65 3.47 8.29 -14.25
N GLY A 66 4.21 7.29 -14.75
CA GLY A 66 4.89 7.29 -16.03
C GLY A 66 6.29 7.91 -16.05
N ASP A 67 6.92 8.14 -14.89
CA ASP A 67 8.29 8.65 -14.78
C ASP A 67 9.38 7.55 -14.89
N GLY A 68 8.96 6.28 -14.96
CA GLY A 68 9.84 5.11 -15.05
C GLY A 68 10.27 4.56 -13.68
N ILE A 69 9.81 5.15 -12.58
CA ILE A 69 10.16 4.77 -11.21
C ILE A 69 8.92 4.12 -10.58
N ASN A 70 9.07 2.88 -10.13
CA ASN A 70 8.03 2.14 -9.39
C ASN A 70 6.65 2.05 -10.09
N ASP A 71 6.59 2.22 -11.40
CA ASP A 71 5.34 2.30 -12.19
C ASP A 71 4.58 0.97 -12.30
N ALA A 72 5.24 -0.14 -12.00
CA ALA A 72 4.82 -1.46 -12.41
C ALA A 72 4.93 -2.46 -11.25
N PHE A 73 3.84 -3.19 -11.03
CA PHE A 73 3.79 -4.25 -10.04
C PHE A 73 4.14 -5.59 -10.72
N TYR A 74 5.22 -6.22 -10.27
CA TYR A 74 5.65 -7.56 -10.68
C TYR A 74 6.68 -8.14 -9.69
N PRO A 75 6.85 -9.48 -9.62
CA PRO A 75 7.95 -10.10 -8.89
C PRO A 75 9.31 -9.81 -9.54
N ILE A 76 10.29 -9.39 -8.76
CA ILE A 76 11.67 -9.17 -9.19
C ILE A 76 12.51 -10.37 -8.76
N CYS A 77 13.13 -11.07 -9.70
CA CYS A 77 13.98 -12.24 -9.43
C CYS A 77 15.45 -11.95 -9.77
N ASN A 78 16.38 -12.52 -9.01
CA ASN A 78 17.80 -12.50 -9.38
C ASN A 78 18.13 -13.25 -10.68
N LYS A 79 17.23 -14.15 -11.14
CA LYS A 79 17.44 -15.04 -12.29
C LYS A 79 16.22 -15.09 -13.19
N MET A 80 16.05 -14.03 -13.98
CA MET A 80 15.02 -13.96 -15.03
C MET A 80 15.49 -14.71 -16.28
N GLU A 81 15.53 -16.04 -16.21
CA GLU A 81 15.99 -16.92 -17.30
C GLU A 81 14.85 -17.72 -17.92
N LYS A 82 14.72 -17.63 -19.26
CA LYS A 82 13.65 -18.32 -20.00
C LYS A 82 13.77 -19.85 -19.85
N GLY A 83 12.65 -20.49 -19.48
CA GLY A 83 12.58 -21.94 -19.24
C GLY A 83 13.16 -22.38 -17.90
N LYS A 84 13.59 -21.44 -17.06
CA LYS A 84 14.05 -21.69 -15.70
C LYS A 84 13.22 -20.97 -14.65
N PHE A 85 12.76 -19.77 -14.95
CA PHE A 85 11.81 -19.02 -14.14
C PHE A 85 10.60 -18.64 -14.97
N ALA A 86 9.41 -18.78 -14.42
CA ALA A 86 8.18 -18.30 -15.03
C ALA A 86 7.22 -17.72 -13.99
N VAL A 87 6.41 -16.76 -14.44
CA VAL A 87 5.26 -16.24 -13.71
C VAL A 87 4.02 -16.65 -14.48
N ALA A 88 3.06 -17.29 -13.83
CA ALA A 88 1.83 -17.79 -14.45
C ALA A 88 0.60 -17.44 -13.61
N ASN A 89 -0.58 -17.49 -14.22
CA ASN A 89 -1.86 -17.21 -13.55
C ASN A 89 -1.84 -15.88 -12.77
N TYR A 90 -1.32 -14.82 -13.39
CA TYR A 90 -1.15 -13.54 -12.72
C TYR A 90 -2.46 -12.76 -12.69
N GLN A 91 -3.00 -12.54 -11.50
CA GLN A 91 -4.28 -11.88 -11.31
C GLN A 91 -4.19 -10.81 -10.21
N ILE A 92 -4.86 -9.68 -10.46
CA ILE A 92 -5.09 -8.62 -9.48
C ILE A 92 -6.59 -8.51 -9.24
N PHE A 93 -6.96 -8.34 -7.96
CA PHE A 93 -8.31 -8.15 -7.50
C PHE A 93 -8.41 -6.80 -6.80
N ASN A 94 -9.53 -6.11 -7.02
CA ASN A 94 -9.83 -4.90 -6.25
C ASN A 94 -10.13 -5.22 -4.76
N ASP A 95 -10.40 -4.16 -4.02
CA ASP A 95 -10.87 -4.16 -2.62
C ASP A 95 -12.10 -5.05 -2.34
N THR A 96 -12.98 -5.24 -3.33
CA THR A 96 -14.15 -6.13 -3.21
C THR A 96 -13.86 -7.58 -3.61
N GLY A 97 -12.63 -7.92 -3.97
CA GLY A 97 -12.22 -9.27 -4.39
C GLY A 97 -12.61 -9.62 -5.84
N LYS A 98 -13.06 -8.65 -6.62
CA LYS A 98 -13.32 -8.80 -8.06
C LYS A 98 -12.01 -8.73 -8.83
N VAL A 99 -11.77 -9.70 -9.71
CA VAL A 99 -10.62 -9.65 -10.64
C VAL A 99 -10.74 -8.44 -11.56
N ILE A 100 -9.68 -7.65 -11.64
CA ILE A 100 -9.56 -6.47 -12.51
C ILE A 100 -8.39 -6.60 -13.49
N PHE A 101 -7.48 -7.54 -13.27
CA PHE A 101 -6.34 -7.78 -14.15
C PHE A 101 -6.07 -9.26 -14.22
N VAL A 102 -5.81 -9.77 -15.42
CA VAL A 102 -5.35 -11.14 -15.65
C VAL A 102 -4.29 -11.13 -16.74
N ARG A 103 -3.22 -11.88 -16.53
CA ARG A 103 -2.22 -12.20 -17.54
C ARG A 103 -1.76 -13.65 -17.40
N ASP A 104 -1.41 -14.22 -18.54
CA ASP A 104 -0.84 -15.56 -18.66
C ASP A 104 0.09 -15.61 -19.89
N GLY A 105 0.93 -16.64 -19.98
CA GLY A 105 1.90 -16.78 -21.08
C GLY A 105 2.92 -15.64 -21.14
N LEU A 106 3.46 -15.27 -19.97
CA LEU A 106 4.28 -14.08 -19.79
C LEU A 106 5.70 -14.26 -20.36
N ASP A 107 6.20 -13.23 -21.03
CA ASP A 107 7.62 -13.13 -21.35
C ASP A 107 8.36 -12.53 -20.15
N ILE A 108 9.01 -13.39 -19.36
CA ILE A 108 9.78 -12.98 -18.19
C ILE A 108 10.94 -12.04 -18.52
N LEU A 109 11.38 -11.95 -19.79
CA LEU A 109 12.45 -11.04 -20.20
C LEU A 109 11.96 -9.60 -20.42
N ASP A 110 10.65 -9.40 -20.50
CA ASP A 110 10.01 -8.09 -20.62
C ASP A 110 8.90 -7.92 -19.56
N PRO A 111 9.26 -7.79 -18.27
CA PRO A 111 8.30 -7.63 -17.18
C PRO A 111 7.37 -6.42 -17.33
N GLU A 112 7.86 -5.36 -17.97
CA GLU A 112 7.09 -4.15 -18.21
C GLU A 112 5.86 -4.39 -19.09
N SER A 113 5.94 -5.32 -20.05
CA SER A 113 4.84 -5.63 -20.98
C SER A 113 3.61 -6.28 -20.31
N TRP A 114 3.82 -6.98 -19.20
CA TRP A 114 2.77 -7.78 -18.55
C TRP A 114 2.48 -7.39 -17.10
N SER A 115 3.27 -6.49 -16.53
CA SER A 115 3.06 -5.95 -15.19
C SER A 115 1.71 -5.22 -15.06
N PHE A 116 1.22 -5.15 -13.81
CA PHE A 116 0.07 -4.31 -13.49
C PHE A 116 0.54 -2.88 -13.22
N LYS A 117 0.01 -1.92 -13.99
CA LYS A 117 0.38 -0.49 -13.92
C LYS A 117 -0.75 0.39 -13.39
N GLY A 118 -1.56 -0.17 -12.48
CA GLY A 118 -2.72 0.53 -11.92
C GLY A 118 -3.89 0.73 -12.88
N VAL A 119 -3.93 0.03 -14.03
CA VAL A 119 -5.08 0.07 -14.96
C VAL A 119 -5.84 -1.24 -14.90
N GLY A 120 -7.07 -1.18 -14.39
CA GLY A 120 -7.98 -2.32 -14.28
C GLY A 120 -8.91 -2.46 -15.49
N LEU A 121 -9.45 -3.66 -15.67
CA LEU A 121 -10.46 -4.02 -16.68
C LEU A 121 -11.77 -4.38 -15.98
N LEU A 122 -12.90 -3.83 -16.43
CA LEU A 122 -14.21 -4.18 -15.85
C LEU A 122 -14.58 -5.65 -16.04
N ARG A 123 -14.05 -6.28 -17.11
CA ARG A 123 -14.15 -7.70 -17.43
C ARG A 123 -12.77 -8.20 -17.84
N PRO A 124 -11.95 -8.76 -16.95
CA PRO A 124 -10.56 -9.08 -17.29
C PRO A 124 -10.40 -10.33 -18.17
N TYR A 125 -11.49 -11.05 -18.44
CA TYR A 125 -11.53 -12.20 -19.35
C TYR A 125 -12.15 -11.80 -20.69
N LYS A 126 -11.52 -12.24 -21.80
CA LYS A 126 -11.87 -11.93 -23.21
C LYS A 126 -13.38 -11.68 -23.41
N PRO A 127 -13.76 -10.50 -23.94
CA PRO A 127 -13.65 -10.22 -25.38
C PRO A 127 -12.77 -9.00 -25.74
N LYS A 128 -12.42 -8.87 -27.03
CA LYS A 128 -11.38 -7.96 -27.59
C LYS A 128 -11.41 -6.47 -27.17
N ASN A 129 -12.53 -5.96 -26.64
CA ASN A 129 -12.67 -4.56 -26.23
C ASN A 129 -13.05 -4.53 -24.75
N HIS A 130 -12.10 -4.09 -23.91
CA HIS A 130 -12.33 -3.93 -22.48
C HIS A 130 -12.37 -2.44 -22.15
N GLU A 131 -13.39 -2.02 -21.43
CA GLU A 131 -13.37 -0.74 -20.73
C GLU A 131 -12.31 -0.81 -19.63
N GLN A 132 -11.38 0.13 -19.69
CA GLN A 132 -10.27 0.29 -18.76
C GLN A 132 -10.61 1.40 -17.77
N PHE A 133 -10.10 1.28 -16.55
CA PHE A 133 -10.22 2.32 -15.55
C PHE A 133 -8.95 2.40 -14.72
N ASP A 134 -8.64 3.61 -14.24
CA ASP A 134 -7.56 3.80 -13.29
C ASP A 134 -7.96 3.25 -11.92
N TYR A 135 -7.18 2.28 -11.47
CA TYR A 135 -7.23 1.75 -10.12
C TYR A 135 -6.33 2.56 -9.20
N THR A 136 -6.80 2.77 -7.97
CA THR A 136 -6.08 3.46 -6.90
C THR A 136 -6.38 2.75 -5.58
N GLY A 137 -5.42 2.75 -4.67
CA GLY A 137 -5.55 2.14 -3.35
C GLY A 137 -5.16 0.67 -3.32
N LYS A 138 -5.63 -0.01 -2.27
CA LYS A 138 -5.27 -1.38 -1.95
C LYS A 138 -5.85 -2.38 -2.94
N PHE A 139 -5.05 -3.33 -3.39
CA PHE A 139 -5.47 -4.48 -4.17
C PHE A 139 -4.90 -5.76 -3.56
N THR A 140 -5.50 -6.89 -3.93
CA THR A 140 -4.92 -8.20 -3.65
C THR A 140 -4.43 -8.83 -4.94
N TYR A 141 -3.46 -9.73 -4.84
CA TYR A 141 -2.89 -10.39 -6.00
C TYR A 141 -2.70 -11.88 -5.76
N THR A 142 -2.68 -12.63 -6.87
CA THR A 142 -2.19 -14.01 -6.91
C THR A 142 -1.38 -14.24 -8.18
N PHE A 143 -0.35 -15.07 -8.09
CA PHE A 143 0.33 -15.66 -9.24
C PHE A 143 1.05 -16.94 -8.81
N ILE A 144 1.50 -17.72 -9.78
CA ILE A 144 2.36 -18.87 -9.58
C ILE A 144 3.76 -18.49 -10.03
N LEU A 145 4.73 -18.69 -9.15
CA LEU A 145 6.14 -18.71 -9.51
C LEU A 145 6.53 -20.15 -9.82
N ALA A 146 7.11 -20.36 -11.00
CA ALA A 146 7.65 -21.66 -11.40
C ALA A 146 9.17 -21.57 -11.52
N PHE A 147 9.85 -22.51 -10.87
CA PHE A 147 11.31 -22.59 -10.83
C PHE A 147 11.77 -23.95 -11.36
N LYS A 148 12.75 -23.94 -12.24
CA LYS A 148 13.47 -25.14 -12.64
C LYS A 148 14.71 -25.28 -11.77
N LYS A 149 14.72 -26.31 -10.93
CA LYS A 149 15.81 -26.63 -10.00
C LYS A 149 16.99 -27.26 -10.74
N ALA A 150 18.12 -27.35 -10.04
CA ALA A 150 19.36 -27.94 -10.59
C ALA A 150 19.19 -29.38 -11.08
N ASP A 151 18.29 -30.15 -10.46
CA ASP A 151 17.96 -31.54 -10.83
C ASP A 151 16.98 -31.66 -12.02
N ASN A 152 16.63 -30.55 -12.68
CA ASN A 152 15.61 -30.41 -13.72
C ASN A 152 14.16 -30.65 -13.28
N THR A 153 13.89 -30.83 -11.99
CA THR A 153 12.52 -30.84 -11.49
C THR A 153 11.98 -29.41 -11.38
N GLU A 154 10.66 -29.26 -11.45
CA GLU A 154 9.97 -27.98 -11.36
C GLU A 154 9.38 -27.81 -9.96
N GLU A 155 9.56 -26.63 -9.38
CA GLU A 155 8.91 -26.22 -8.14
C GLU A 155 7.94 -25.09 -8.43
N LEU A 156 6.70 -25.25 -7.95
CA LEU A 156 5.62 -24.28 -8.13
C LEU A 156 5.25 -23.68 -6.79
N ILE A 157 5.35 -22.36 -6.67
CA ILE A 157 4.92 -21.61 -5.49
C ILE A 157 3.74 -20.74 -5.86
N LYS A 158 2.59 -21.04 -5.25
CA LYS A 158 1.46 -20.11 -5.28
C LYS A 158 1.75 -18.95 -4.34
N VAL A 159 1.79 -17.76 -4.90
CA VAL A 159 1.95 -16.50 -4.18
C VAL A 159 0.62 -15.78 -4.15
N SER A 160 0.25 -15.27 -2.98
CA SER A 160 -0.86 -14.33 -2.82
C SER A 160 -0.48 -13.24 -1.84
N GLY A 161 -0.97 -12.03 -2.00
CA GLY A 161 -0.66 -10.93 -1.09
C GLY A 161 -1.52 -9.70 -1.33
N GLU A 162 -1.11 -8.60 -0.70
CA GLU A 162 -1.75 -7.30 -0.80
C GLU A 162 -0.69 -6.27 -1.19
N ALA A 163 -1.09 -5.31 -1.99
CA ALA A 163 -0.25 -4.20 -2.40
C ALA A 163 -1.13 -2.98 -2.73
N CYS A 164 -0.52 -1.85 -3.03
CA CYS A 164 -1.24 -0.62 -3.33
C CYS A 164 -0.76 0.05 -4.61
N VAL A 165 -1.73 0.65 -5.30
CA VAL A 165 -1.49 1.69 -6.29
C VAL A 165 -1.61 3.04 -5.60
N VAL A 166 -0.50 3.76 -5.45
CA VAL A 166 -0.52 5.12 -4.93
C VAL A 166 -0.46 6.09 -6.11
N ARG A 167 -1.42 6.99 -6.18
CA ARG A 167 -1.36 8.14 -7.08
C ARG A 167 -0.88 9.33 -6.27
N CYS A 168 -0.02 10.16 -6.85
CA CYS A 168 0.58 11.32 -6.18
C CYS A 168 -0.41 12.49 -6.12
N ASP A 169 -1.60 12.20 -5.61
CA ASP A 169 -2.68 13.14 -5.38
C ASP A 169 -2.62 13.69 -3.94
N GLN A 170 -3.63 14.47 -3.57
CA GLN A 170 -3.67 15.11 -2.26
C GLN A 170 -3.74 14.12 -1.12
N ASP A 171 -4.27 12.90 -1.29
CA ASP A 171 -4.42 11.93 -0.21
C ASP A 171 -3.12 11.17 0.08
N ALA A 172 -2.16 11.15 -0.84
CA ALA A 172 -0.89 10.42 -0.68
C ALA A 172 -0.03 10.93 0.49
N HIS A 173 -0.27 12.16 0.96
CA HIS A 173 0.43 12.74 2.12
C HIS A 173 0.34 11.88 3.38
N VAL A 174 -0.70 11.05 3.53
CA VAL A 174 -0.84 10.15 4.69
C VAL A 174 0.24 9.07 4.77
N LEU A 175 1.02 8.89 3.69
CA LEU A 175 2.10 7.92 3.60
C LEU A 175 3.47 8.52 3.95
N ILE A 176 3.58 9.84 4.04
CA ILE A 176 4.83 10.54 4.41
C ILE A 176 5.29 10.06 5.79
N GLY A 177 6.54 9.61 5.87
CA GLY A 177 7.13 9.08 7.10
C GLY A 177 6.54 7.77 7.62
N LYS A 178 5.65 7.11 6.87
CA LYS A 178 5.18 5.77 7.23
C LYS A 178 6.20 4.72 6.84
N ASP A 179 6.53 3.85 7.78
CA ASP A 179 7.31 2.66 7.51
C ASP A 179 6.51 1.61 6.74
N GLY A 180 7.23 0.74 6.04
CA GLY A 180 6.65 -0.43 5.41
C GLY A 180 6.01 -0.18 4.05
N CYS A 181 6.36 0.92 3.38
CA CYS A 181 6.17 1.11 1.95
C CYS A 181 7.40 0.54 1.21
N TYR A 182 7.23 -0.55 0.48
CA TYR A 182 8.30 -1.29 -0.20
C TYR A 182 8.07 -1.24 -1.72
N PHE A 183 9.01 -0.60 -2.40
CA PHE A 183 8.86 -0.23 -3.81
C PHE A 183 9.66 -1.16 -4.73
N PRO A 184 9.27 -1.29 -6.02
CA PRO A 184 10.01 -2.07 -7.01
C PRO A 184 11.51 -1.74 -7.07
N LEU A 185 11.88 -0.46 -7.07
CA LEU A 185 13.27 -0.02 -7.19
C LEU A 185 14.19 -0.56 -6.10
N GLN A 186 13.64 -0.90 -4.93
CA GLN A 186 14.38 -1.41 -3.78
C GLN A 186 14.67 -2.93 -3.89
N GLY A 187 14.11 -3.62 -4.88
CA GLY A 187 14.22 -5.08 -5.09
C GLY A 187 15.45 -5.54 -5.85
N VAL A 188 16.65 -5.07 -5.52
CA VAL A 188 17.86 -5.37 -6.30
C VAL A 188 18.23 -6.84 -6.22
N GLY A 189 18.28 -7.51 -7.39
CA GLY A 189 18.58 -8.93 -7.47
C GLY A 189 17.59 -9.78 -6.68
N GLY A 190 16.31 -9.40 -6.67
CA GLY A 190 15.26 -10.13 -5.95
C GLY A 190 15.39 -10.10 -4.43
N ILE A 191 16.18 -9.16 -3.89
CA ILE A 191 16.33 -8.92 -2.45
C ILE A 191 15.93 -7.48 -2.16
N TYR A 192 15.21 -7.26 -1.07
CA TYR A 192 14.93 -5.92 -0.57
C TYR A 192 16.21 -5.24 -0.06
N ASN A 193 16.50 -4.04 -0.55
CA ASN A 193 17.61 -3.20 -0.10
C ASN A 193 17.08 -1.88 0.50
N PRO A 194 17.10 -1.70 1.84
CA PRO A 194 16.58 -0.51 2.50
C PRO A 194 17.43 0.75 2.27
N ASN A 195 18.66 0.61 1.79
CA ASN A 195 19.54 1.75 1.56
C ASN A 195 19.23 2.48 0.24
N ILE A 196 18.34 1.92 -0.58
CA ILE A 196 17.87 2.54 -1.82
C ILE A 196 16.63 3.35 -1.49
N ALA A 197 16.69 4.66 -1.73
CA ALA A 197 15.53 5.54 -1.63
C ALA A 197 14.47 5.12 -2.67
N ASN A 198 13.20 5.36 -2.36
CA ASN A 198 12.10 5.06 -3.29
C ASN A 198 12.16 5.92 -4.57
N ASN A 199 12.81 7.08 -4.51
CA ASN A 199 12.93 8.11 -5.54
C ASN A 199 11.59 8.72 -6.00
N GLU A 200 10.56 8.65 -5.15
CA GLU A 200 9.26 9.29 -5.39
C GLU A 200 9.33 10.79 -5.02
N GLU A 201 9.58 11.66 -6.00
CA GLU A 201 9.82 13.08 -5.69
C GLU A 201 8.58 13.87 -5.25
N ASN A 202 7.39 13.47 -5.71
CA ASN A 202 6.12 14.19 -5.51
C ASN A 202 5.02 13.36 -4.83
N CYS A 203 5.36 12.17 -4.31
CA CYS A 203 4.39 11.19 -3.83
C CYS A 203 4.54 10.91 -2.32
N ILE A 204 5.61 10.21 -1.98
CA ILE A 204 5.87 9.65 -0.66
C ILE A 204 7.35 9.97 -0.37
N LYS A 205 7.61 11.15 0.18
CA LYS A 205 8.93 11.53 0.68
C LYS A 205 9.03 11.27 2.18
#